data_AF-A0A7Y4R496-F1
#
_entry.id   AF-A0A7Y4R496-F1
#
_cell.length_a   1.000
_cell.length_b   1.000
_cell.length_c   1.000
_cell.angle_alpha   90.00
_cell.angle_beta   90.00
_cell.angle_gamma   90.00
#
_symmetry.space_group_name_H-M   'P 1'
#
loop_
_entity.id
_entity.type
_entity.pdbx_description
1 polymer ?
#
loop_
_entity_poly.entity_id
_entity_poly.type
_entity_poly.pdbx_seq_one_letter_code
_entity_poly.pdbx_strand_id
1 'polypeptide(L)' 'YADVVLFDLAAIQDHATFEDPHQYTTGVVHVFVNGVQVLKDGEHTNKKPGRLVVGPGYQLKK' A
#
# COMPACT_ATOMS: atom_id res chain seq x y z
N TYR A 1 0.92 -8.19 -12.45
CA TYR A 1 0.38 -6.87 -12.05
C TYR A 1 1.54 -5.90 -11.85
N ALA A 2 1.27 -4.60 -11.74
CA ALA A 2 2.27 -3.58 -11.47
C ALA A 2 2.04 -3.05 -10.05
N ASP A 3 2.49 -3.84 -9.07
CA ASP A 3 2.46 -3.50 -7.65
C ASP A 3 3.86 -3.06 -7.25
N VAL A 4 4.04 -1.74 -7.05
CA VAL A 4 5.35 -1.10 -6.92
C VAL A 4 5.28 -0.02 -5.85
N VAL A 5 6.35 0.10 -5.06
CA VAL A 5 6.53 1.15 -4.07
C VAL A 5 7.80 1.94 -4.40
N LEU A 6 7.70 3.27 -4.37
CA LEU A 6 8.84 4.17 -4.35
C LEU A 6 8.98 4.78 -2.96
N PHE A 7 10.16 4.65 -2.38
CA PHE A 7 10.48 5.21 -1.07
C PHE A 7 11.87 5.85 -1.08
N ASP A 8 12.07 6.81 -0.19
CA ASP A 8 13.36 7.43 0.09
C ASP A 8 14.11 6.59 1.13
N LEU A 9 15.26 6.05 0.73
CA LEU A 9 16.13 5.24 1.59
C LEU A 9 16.64 5.99 2.82
N ALA A 10 16.82 7.31 2.74
CA ALA A 10 17.30 8.11 3.86
C ALA A 10 16.19 8.48 4.86
N ALA A 11 14.92 8.44 4.43
CA ALA A 11 13.77 8.90 5.21
C ALA A 11 12.77 7.81 5.61
N ILE A 12 12.93 6.58 5.10
CA ILE A 12 12.03 5.46 5.40
C ILE A 12 12.09 5.07 6.88
N GLN A 13 10.99 5.26 7.61
CA GLN A 13 10.93 4.99 9.05
C GLN A 13 9.49 4.73 9.51
N ASP A 14 9.29 3.64 10.25
CA ASP A 14 8.05 3.39 10.98
C ASP A 14 7.99 4.24 12.27
N HIS A 15 6.81 4.75 12.59
CA HIS A 15 6.54 5.59 13.75
C HIS A 15 5.58 4.93 14.75
N ALA A 16 5.02 3.76 14.43
CA ALA A 16 4.13 3.06 15.34
C ALA A 16 4.88 2.61 16.61
N THR A 17 4.27 2.85 17.77
CA THR A 17 4.74 2.32 19.06
C THR A 17 3.67 1.43 19.70
N PHE A 18 3.97 0.82 20.85
CA PHE A 18 2.97 0.05 21.60
C PHE A 18 1.84 0.94 22.14
N GLU A 19 2.19 2.13 22.59
CA GLU A 19 1.27 3.11 23.16
C GLU A 19 0.47 3.84 22.08
N ASP A 20 1.06 4.05 20.90
CA ASP A 20 0.43 4.74 19.77
C ASP A 20 0.70 3.99 18.44
N PRO A 21 -0.14 3.01 18.09
CA PRO A 21 0.12 2.12 16.97
C PRO A 21 -0.35 2.66 15.61
N HIS A 22 -1.19 3.72 15.57
CA HIS A 22 -1.83 4.20 14.34
C HIS A 22 -1.13 5.44 13.76
N GLN A 23 0.19 5.35 13.63
CA GLN A 23 1.02 6.41 13.09
C GLN A 23 1.38 6.15 11.63
N TYR A 24 1.46 7.22 10.84
CA TYR A 24 1.93 7.11 9.45
C TYR A 24 3.45 6.94 9.40
N THR A 25 3.91 6.06 8.51
CA THR A 25 5.33 5.89 8.15
C THR A 25 5.82 7.09 7.32
N THR A 26 7.08 7.50 7.50
CA THR A 26 7.74 8.46 6.61
C THR A 26 8.54 7.77 5.51
N GLY A 27 8.81 8.49 4.42
CA GLY A 27 9.69 8.03 3.36
C GLY A 27 9.03 7.19 2.27
N VAL A 28 7.79 6.73 2.41
CA VAL A 28 7.02 6.14 1.30
C VAL A 28 6.39 7.25 0.46
N VAL A 29 6.85 7.42 -0.78
CA VAL A 29 6.51 8.57 -1.62
C VAL A 29 5.41 8.23 -2.64
N HIS A 30 5.53 7.08 -3.31
CA HIS A 30 4.56 6.62 -4.30
C HIS A 30 4.24 5.14 -4.15
N VAL A 31 2.97 4.80 -4.35
CA VAL A 31 2.51 3.42 -4.36
C VAL A 31 1.59 3.20 -5.55
N PHE A 32 1.84 2.13 -6.28
CA PHE A 32 1.02 1.66 -7.38
C PHE A 32 0.46 0.29 -7.03
N VAL A 33 -0.84 0.12 -7.20
CA VAL A 33 -1.52 -1.17 -7.07
C VAL A 33 -2.24 -1.48 -8.37
N ASN A 34 -1.94 -2.62 -8.96
CA ASN A 34 -2.41 -3.01 -10.29
C ASN A 34 -2.12 -1.94 -11.37
N GLY A 35 -1.00 -1.21 -11.24
CA GLY A 35 -0.59 -0.12 -12.13
C GLY A 35 -1.29 1.22 -11.90
N VAL A 36 -2.21 1.31 -10.93
CA VAL A 36 -2.91 2.54 -10.58
C VAL A 36 -2.26 3.16 -9.35
N GLN A 37 -1.88 4.44 -9.44
CA GLN A 37 -1.26 5.16 -8.33
C GLN A 37 -2.27 5.41 -7.20
N VAL A 38 -2.04 4.79 -6.04
CA VAL A 38 -2.88 4.90 -4.83
C VAL A 38 -2.29 5.83 -3.78
N LEU A 39 -0.96 6.01 -3.79
CA LEU A 39 -0.27 7.01 -2.99
C LEU A 39 0.57 7.89 -3.91
N LYS A 40 0.42 9.22 -3.78
CA LYS A 40 1.15 10.21 -4.58
C LYS A 40 1.69 11.29 -3.64
N ASP A 41 3.00 11.51 -3.67
CA ASP A 41 3.69 12.51 -2.85
C ASP A 41 3.37 12.36 -1.35
N GLY A 42 3.29 11.11 -0.87
CA GLY A 42 2.93 10.80 0.52
C GLY A 42 1.43 10.81 0.83
N GLU A 43 0.58 11.23 -0.11
CA GLU A 43 -0.87 11.39 0.10
C GLU A 43 -1.70 10.32 -0.62
N HIS A 44 -2.78 9.86 0.02
CA HIS A 44 -3.65 8.85 -0.57
C HIS A 44 -4.55 9.45 -1.66
N THR A 45 -4.63 8.80 -2.83
CA THR A 45 -5.38 9.31 -3.99
C THR A 45 -6.86 8.93 -4.00
N ASN A 46 -7.33 8.19 -2.99
CA ASN A 46 -8.67 7.58 -2.87
C ASN A 46 -9.01 6.52 -3.92
N LYS A 47 -8.09 6.20 -4.83
CA LYS A 47 -8.27 5.08 -5.77
C LYS A 47 -8.13 3.75 -5.02
N LYS A 48 -9.05 2.81 -5.29
CA LYS A 48 -9.08 1.48 -4.66
C LYS A 48 -9.01 0.38 -5.73
N PRO A 49 -7.91 0.27 -6.50
CA PRO A 49 -7.77 -0.68 -7.61
C PRO A 49 -7.48 -2.12 -7.14
N GLY A 50 -7.56 -2.39 -5.84
CA GLY A 50 -7.30 -3.71 -5.25
C GLY A 50 -8.23 -4.77 -5.82
N ARG A 51 -7.72 -6.00 -5.88
CA ARG A 51 -8.46 -7.17 -6.36
C ARG A 51 -8.34 -8.28 -5.35
N LEU A 52 -9.36 -9.14 -5.28
CA LEU A 52 -9.29 -10.35 -4.49
C LEU A 52 -8.19 -11.25 -5.04
N VAL A 53 -7.23 -11.63 -4.18
CA VAL A 53 -6.23 -12.64 -4.49
C VAL A 53 -6.78 -13.99 -4.02
N VAL A 54 -6.92 -14.92 -4.96
CA VAL A 54 -7.56 -16.22 -4.70
C VAL A 54 -6.53 -17.34 -4.75
N GLY A 55 -6.60 -18.24 -3.77
CA GLY A 55 -5.77 -19.45 -3.71
C GLY A 55 -6.42 -20.65 -4.43
N PRO A 56 -5.73 -21.79 -4.50
CA PRO A 56 -6.17 -22.97 -5.26
C PRO A 56 -7.53 -23.54 -4.85
N GLY A 57 -7.93 -23.37 -3.58
CA GLY A 57 -9.21 -23.85 -3.05
C GLY A 57 -10.39 -22.91 -3.33
N TYR A 58 -10.18 -21.80 -4.04
CA TYR A 58 -11.24 -20.83 -4.30
C TYR A 58 -12.26 -21.40 -5.30
N GLN A 59 -13.49 -21.55 -4.82
CA GLN A 59 -14.62 -21.95 -5.64
C GLN A 59 -15.57 -20.75 -5.74
N LEU A 60 -15.84 -20.29 -6.95
CA LEU A 60 -16.93 -19.36 -7.19
C LEU A 60 -18.24 -20.09 -6.88
N LYS A 61 -18.87 -19.76 -5.75
CA LYS A 61 -20.26 -20.12 -5.54
C LYS A 61 -21.08 -19.40 -6.62
N LYS A 62 -21.73 -20.20 -7.48
CA LYS A 62 -22.75 -19.73 -8.42
C LYS A 62 -24.00 -19.27 -7.67
#